data_AF-A0A1I3E0M8-F1
#
_entry.id   AF-A0A1I3E0M8-F1
#
_cell.length_a   1.000
_cell.length_b   1.000
_cell.length_c   1.000
_cell.angle_alpha   90.00
_cell.angle_beta   90.00
_cell.angle_gamma   90.00
#
_symmetry.space_group_name_H-M   'P 1'
#
loop_
_entity.id
_entity.type
_entity.pdbx_description
1 polymer ?
#
loop_
_entity_poly.entity_id
_entity_poly.type
_entity_poly.pdbx_seq_one_letter_code
_entity_poly.pdbx_strand_id
1 'polypeptide(L)'
;MGLAVDHDREANRDDLTDGAPPTLADAAGRTSPRAVPARALPPVRAGRPRAAGPSRPSDDPDGVLAVKPRTRPQKPSMYKVLLLNDDYTPMEFVVHVLERFFGITHEQAVEIMLTVHRRGVAVVGVFSFEVAETKVTQVMDYAQQHQHPLQCTMEKE
;
A
#
# COMPACT_ATOMS: atom_id res chain seq x y z
N MET A 1 24.79 -49.80 55.97
CA MET A 1 24.21 -48.55 55.44
C MET A 1 22.70 -48.77 55.34
N GLY A 2 21.86 -48.36 56.31
CA GLY A 2 21.39 -46.99 56.54
C GLY A 2 20.15 -46.73 55.65
N LEU A 3 18.97 -47.25 56.01
CA LEU A 3 17.84 -46.63 56.73
C LEU A 3 17.05 -45.56 55.94
N ALA A 4 15.72 -45.78 55.96
CA ALA A 4 14.62 -45.10 55.29
C ALA A 4 14.44 -43.61 55.63
N VAL A 5 13.67 -42.87 54.81
CA VAL A 5 12.44 -42.17 55.21
C VAL A 5 11.69 -41.57 54.01
N ASP A 6 10.42 -41.94 53.89
CA ASP A 6 9.34 -41.21 53.22
C ASP A 6 9.20 -39.76 53.73
N HIS A 7 8.72 -38.84 52.88
CA HIS A 7 7.62 -37.92 53.23
C HIS A 7 7.16 -37.11 52.02
N ASP A 8 5.91 -37.35 51.64
CA ASP A 8 4.86 -36.37 51.38
C ASP A 8 5.21 -34.88 51.56
N ARG A 9 4.89 -34.09 50.52
CA ARG A 9 4.23 -32.76 50.62
C ARG A 9 3.79 -32.35 49.20
N GLU A 10 2.58 -32.65 48.76
CA GLU A 10 1.30 -32.01 49.06
C GLU A 10 1.30 -30.47 48.87
N ALA A 11 0.44 -30.05 47.93
CA ALA A 11 -0.28 -28.79 47.82
C ALA A 11 0.49 -27.45 47.74
N ASN A 12 0.36 -26.80 46.59
CA ASN A 12 -0.31 -25.49 46.56
C ASN A 12 -1.11 -25.35 45.26
N ARG A 13 -2.34 -25.88 45.27
CA ARG A 13 -3.46 -25.25 44.58
C ARG A 13 -3.90 -24.05 45.41
N ASP A 14 -4.77 -23.25 44.80
CA ASP A 14 -5.49 -22.09 45.33
C ASP A 14 -4.87 -20.75 44.88
N ASP A 15 -5.38 -20.14 43.80
CA ASP A 15 -6.69 -19.47 43.66
C ASP A 15 -6.61 -18.03 44.23
N LEU A 16 -6.69 -17.03 43.35
CA LEU A 16 -7.63 -15.90 43.47
C LEU A 16 -7.39 -14.81 42.41
N THR A 17 -8.50 -14.46 41.74
CA THR A 17 -8.85 -13.14 41.15
C THR A 17 -8.09 -12.70 39.90
N ASP A 18 -8.75 -12.70 38.73
CA ASP A 18 -9.74 -11.72 38.26
C ASP A 18 -9.15 -10.31 38.09
N GLY A 19 -8.99 -9.91 36.83
CA GLY A 19 -8.43 -8.63 36.42
C GLY A 19 -8.76 -8.38 34.96
N ALA A 20 -10.04 -8.14 34.70
CA ALA A 20 -10.58 -7.67 33.43
C ALA A 20 -9.75 -6.50 32.82
N PRO A 21 -9.76 -6.35 31.50
CA PRO A 21 -8.96 -5.33 30.81
C PRO A 21 -9.39 -3.91 31.19
N PRO A 22 -8.47 -2.94 31.30
CA PRO A 22 -8.88 -1.54 31.37
C PRO A 22 -9.57 -1.16 30.06
N THR A 23 -10.87 -0.89 30.20
CA THR A 23 -11.70 -0.27 29.18
C THR A 23 -11.72 1.25 29.37
N LEU A 24 -11.98 1.92 28.24
CA LEU A 24 -12.52 3.27 28.08
C LEU A 24 -11.58 4.46 28.28
N ALA A 25 -11.28 5.07 27.13
CA ALA A 25 -11.63 6.45 26.80
C ALA A 25 -11.07 7.56 27.71
N ASP A 26 -10.16 8.37 27.16
CA ASP A 26 -10.48 9.73 26.69
C ASP A 26 -9.22 10.38 26.12
N ALA A 27 -9.20 10.68 24.82
CA ALA A 27 -8.39 11.76 24.25
C ALA A 27 -8.81 11.99 22.79
N ALA A 28 -9.75 12.91 22.63
CA ALA A 28 -10.17 13.46 21.37
C ALA A 28 -9.00 14.13 20.60
N GLY A 29 -8.90 13.83 19.31
CA GLY A 29 -7.98 14.48 18.38
C GLY A 29 -8.45 14.34 16.93
N ARG A 30 -9.69 14.75 16.67
CA ARG A 30 -10.29 14.80 15.32
C ARG A 30 -9.55 15.81 14.46
N THR A 31 -8.99 15.38 13.33
CA THR A 31 -8.96 16.21 12.12
C THR A 31 -9.13 15.31 10.89
N SER A 32 -10.36 15.20 10.40
CA SER A 32 -10.65 14.65 9.08
C SER A 32 -10.09 15.59 8.00
N PRO A 33 -9.47 15.10 6.92
CA PRO A 33 -9.22 15.93 5.75
C PRO A 33 -10.56 16.31 5.11
N ARG A 34 -10.81 17.61 5.17
CA ARG A 34 -11.93 18.38 4.65
C ARG A 34 -12.32 17.94 3.22
N ALA A 35 -13.51 17.35 3.11
CA ALA A 35 -14.21 17.19 1.84
C ALA A 35 -14.52 18.58 1.26
N VAL A 36 -14.01 18.85 0.07
CA VAL A 36 -14.37 20.03 -0.73
C VAL A 36 -15.83 19.90 -1.18
N PRO A 37 -16.69 20.93 -0.96
CA PRO A 37 -18.06 20.88 -1.43
C PRO A 37 -18.08 20.98 -2.96
N ALA A 38 -18.61 19.94 -3.62
CA ALA A 38 -18.97 19.98 -5.03
C ALA A 38 -20.04 21.06 -5.22
N ARG A 39 -19.64 22.17 -5.84
CA ARG A 39 -20.50 23.30 -6.18
C ARG A 39 -21.60 22.81 -7.13
N ALA A 40 -22.85 22.87 -6.67
CA ALA A 40 -24.02 22.55 -7.47
C ALA A 40 -24.07 23.43 -8.73
N LEU A 41 -24.18 22.79 -9.89
CA LEU A 41 -24.45 23.46 -11.16
C LEU A 41 -25.92 23.89 -11.19
N PRO A 42 -26.25 25.10 -11.66
CA PRO A 42 -27.65 25.51 -11.82
C PRO A 42 -28.32 24.75 -12.98
N PRO A 43 -29.64 24.52 -12.94
CA PRO A 43 -30.36 23.90 -14.05
C PRO A 43 -30.43 24.87 -15.22
N VAL A 44 -29.85 24.50 -16.37
CA VAL A 44 -30.05 25.23 -17.62
C VAL A 44 -31.49 25.00 -18.10
N ARG A 45 -32.28 26.07 -18.06
CA ARG A 45 -33.67 26.10 -18.55
C ARG A 45 -33.71 25.79 -20.05
N ALA A 46 -34.63 24.90 -20.41
CA ALA A 46 -35.02 24.63 -21.80
C ALA A 46 -35.57 25.89 -22.46
N GLY A 47 -35.02 26.23 -23.63
CA GLY A 47 -35.52 27.28 -24.51
C GLY A 47 -35.39 26.87 -25.97
N ARG A 48 -36.48 26.36 -26.56
CA ARG A 48 -36.76 26.47 -28.00
C ARG A 48 -37.35 27.88 -28.24
N PRO A 49 -37.12 28.56 -29.38
CA PRO A 49 -37.80 28.25 -30.67
C PRO A 49 -36.89 28.46 -31.93
N ARG A 50 -37.01 27.65 -32.99
CA ARG A 50 -37.83 27.80 -34.24
C ARG A 50 -37.04 28.43 -35.41
N ALA A 51 -37.44 28.03 -36.62
CA ALA A 51 -36.67 27.91 -37.86
C ALA A 51 -36.75 29.09 -38.86
N ALA A 52 -36.04 28.90 -40.01
CA ALA A 52 -36.00 29.62 -41.30
C ALA A 52 -35.13 30.90 -41.32
N GLY A 53 -34.29 31.22 -42.33
CA GLY A 53 -34.04 30.73 -43.70
C GLY A 53 -32.74 31.37 -44.26
N PRO A 54 -32.41 31.26 -45.58
CA PRO A 54 -31.02 31.22 -46.09
C PRO A 54 -30.53 32.49 -46.81
N SER A 55 -29.20 32.72 -46.87
CA SER A 55 -28.54 33.70 -47.78
C SER A 55 -27.01 33.58 -47.84
N ARG A 56 -26.53 32.94 -48.91
CA ARG A 56 -25.31 33.15 -49.75
C ARG A 56 -23.87 33.18 -49.17
N PRO A 57 -22.87 32.73 -49.98
CA PRO A 57 -21.51 32.44 -49.54
C PRO A 57 -20.58 33.65 -49.71
N SER A 58 -19.55 33.76 -48.87
CA SER A 58 -18.37 34.56 -49.13
C SER A 58 -17.15 33.82 -48.60
N ASP A 59 -16.14 33.84 -49.44
CA ASP A 59 -14.88 33.10 -49.43
C ASP A 59 -13.88 33.79 -48.49
N ASP A 60 -13.37 33.08 -47.48
CA ASP A 60 -12.14 33.41 -46.76
C ASP A 60 -11.53 32.10 -46.20
N PRO A 61 -10.33 31.68 -46.65
CA PRO A 61 -9.69 30.45 -46.19
C PRO A 61 -8.73 30.75 -45.04
N ASP A 62 -9.23 30.77 -43.81
CA ASP A 62 -8.37 30.79 -42.62
C ASP A 62 -8.61 29.56 -41.75
N GLY A 63 -7.58 28.73 -41.65
CA GLY A 63 -7.61 27.38 -41.10
C GLY A 63 -8.02 27.37 -39.63
N VAL A 64 -9.29 27.03 -39.38
CA VAL A 64 -9.76 26.63 -38.05
C VAL A 64 -9.08 25.32 -37.68
N LEU A 65 -7.99 25.40 -36.91
CA LEU A 65 -7.44 24.26 -36.19
C LEU A 65 -8.53 23.74 -35.23
N ALA A 66 -9.27 22.73 -35.70
CA ALA A 66 -10.14 21.93 -34.87
C ALA A 66 -9.31 21.24 -33.78
N VAL A 67 -9.31 21.81 -32.57
CA VAL A 67 -8.71 21.21 -31.37
C VAL A 67 -9.48 19.94 -31.04
N LYS A 68 -8.94 18.80 -31.48
CA LYS A 68 -9.43 17.45 -31.19
C LYS A 68 -9.49 17.23 -29.66
N PRO A 69 -10.50 16.49 -29.17
CA PRO A 69 -10.91 16.49 -27.77
C PRO A 69 -9.79 16.00 -26.85
N ARG A 70 -9.61 16.72 -25.74
CA ARG A 70 -8.70 16.39 -24.63
C ARG A 70 -8.89 14.94 -24.20
N THR A 71 -7.96 14.07 -24.61
CA THR A 71 -7.83 12.70 -24.09
C THR A 71 -7.75 12.80 -22.58
N ARG A 72 -8.75 12.28 -21.87
CA ARG A 72 -8.69 12.22 -20.40
C ARG A 72 -7.52 11.28 -20.08
N PRO A 73 -6.47 11.73 -19.38
CA PRO A 73 -5.40 10.84 -18.98
C PRO A 73 -6.00 9.72 -18.14
N GLN A 74 -5.82 8.47 -18.58
CA GLN A 74 -6.14 7.32 -17.73
C GLN A 74 -5.25 7.41 -16.49
N LYS A 75 -5.85 7.23 -15.30
CA LYS A 75 -5.08 7.15 -14.07
C LYS A 75 -4.15 5.93 -14.16
N PRO A 76 -2.85 6.07 -13.83
CA PRO A 76 -1.94 4.94 -13.85
C PRO A 76 -2.45 3.85 -12.90
N SER A 77 -2.38 2.60 -13.33
CA SER A 77 -2.71 1.46 -12.46
C SER A 77 -1.65 1.34 -11.37
N MET A 78 -2.11 1.18 -10.13
CA MET A 78 -1.26 0.99 -8.96
C MET A 78 -0.99 -0.50 -8.76
N TYR A 79 0.22 -0.81 -8.29
CA TYR A 79 0.74 -2.15 -8.08
C TYR A 79 1.36 -2.24 -6.70
N LYS A 80 1.02 -3.31 -5.97
CA LYS A 80 1.68 -3.67 -4.71
C LYS A 80 2.94 -4.44 -5.04
N VAL A 81 4.06 -4.06 -4.43
CA VAL A 81 5.30 -4.83 -4.47
C VAL A 81 5.34 -5.73 -3.23
N LEU A 82 5.58 -7.01 -3.44
CA LEU A 82 5.57 -8.03 -2.40
C LEU A 82 6.96 -8.65 -2.27
N LEU A 83 7.34 -8.95 -1.03
CA LEU A 83 8.51 -9.75 -0.69
C LEU A 83 8.07 -11.09 -0.12
N LEU A 84 8.68 -12.17 -0.59
CA LEU A 84 8.35 -13.54 -0.17
C LEU A 84 9.47 -14.09 0.70
N ASN A 85 9.08 -14.85 1.72
CA ASN A 85 10.01 -15.51 2.64
C ASN A 85 10.70 -16.70 1.97
N ASP A 86 11.94 -16.94 2.37
CA ASP A 86 12.72 -18.11 2.05
C ASP A 86 13.66 -18.44 3.23
N ASP A 87 14.22 -19.64 3.26
CA ASP A 87 15.03 -20.13 4.39
C ASP A 87 16.54 -19.82 4.27
N TYR A 88 16.98 -19.14 3.20
CA TYR A 88 18.41 -18.99 2.87
C TYR A 88 18.88 -17.53 2.81
N THR A 89 17.98 -16.57 2.60
CA THR A 89 18.31 -15.15 2.57
C THR A 89 18.48 -14.61 4.00
N PRO A 90 19.64 -14.01 4.35
CA PRO A 90 19.85 -13.45 5.68
C PRO A 90 18.90 -12.29 6.00
N MET A 91 18.46 -12.17 7.26
CA MET A 91 17.59 -11.07 7.71
C MET A 91 18.22 -9.68 7.42
N GLU A 92 19.51 -9.52 7.70
CA GLU A 92 20.26 -8.29 7.44
C GLU A 92 20.32 -7.91 5.95
N PHE A 93 20.29 -8.92 5.07
CA PHE A 93 20.24 -8.67 3.63
C PHE A 93 18.90 -8.08 3.23
N VAL A 94 17.80 -8.63 3.75
CA VAL A 94 16.44 -8.13 3.50
C VAL A 94 16.28 -6.69 3.99
N VAL A 95 16.79 -6.38 5.19
CA VAL A 95 16.77 -5.01 5.73
C VAL A 95 17.53 -4.04 4.82
N HIS A 96 18.75 -4.39 4.39
CA HIS A 96 19.52 -3.57 3.46
C HIS A 96 18.82 -3.34 2.11
N VAL A 97 18.17 -4.38 1.56
CA VAL A 97 17.40 -4.28 0.32
C VAL A 97 16.25 -3.28 0.49
N LEU A 98 15.52 -3.40 1.60
CA LEU A 98 14.40 -2.54 1.91
C LEU A 98 14.82 -1.07 2.04
N GLU A 99 15.88 -0.78 2.79
CA GLU A 99 16.41 0.58 2.94
C GLU A 99 16.92 1.15 1.61
N ARG A 100 17.73 0.37 0.87
CA ARG A 100 18.40 0.85 -0.34
C ARG A 100 17.45 1.12 -1.49
N PHE A 101 16.50 0.22 -1.74
CA PHE A 101 15.64 0.29 -2.94
C PHE A 101 14.28 0.92 -2.67
N PHE A 102 13.76 0.86 -1.44
CA PHE A 102 12.45 1.42 -1.10
C PHE A 102 12.54 2.69 -0.27
N GLY A 103 13.73 3.04 0.25
CA GLY A 103 13.94 4.27 1.01
C GLY A 103 13.16 4.29 2.32
N ILE A 104 12.83 3.11 2.85
CA ILE A 104 12.16 3.00 4.14
C ILE A 104 13.20 3.05 5.27
N THR A 105 12.77 3.53 6.44
CA THR A 105 13.65 3.64 7.60
C THR A 105 14.05 2.27 8.12
N HIS A 106 15.18 2.20 8.82
CA HIS A 106 15.68 0.96 9.42
C HIS A 106 14.62 0.24 10.28
N GLU A 107 13.93 0.99 11.14
CA GLU A 107 12.91 0.44 12.04
C GLU A 107 11.74 -0.18 11.25
N GLN A 108 11.27 0.50 10.20
CA GLN A 108 10.25 -0.02 9.29
C GLN A 108 10.73 -1.24 8.50
N ALA A 109 11.99 -1.23 8.07
CA ALA A 109 12.59 -2.35 7.35
C ALA A 109 12.66 -3.62 8.21
N VAL A 110 13.05 -3.47 9.48
CA VAL A 110 13.04 -4.57 10.44
C VAL A 110 11.63 -5.11 10.67
N GLU A 111 10.63 -4.24 10.82
CA GLU A 111 9.23 -4.66 10.99
C GLU A 111 8.69 -5.44 9.78
N ILE A 112 8.93 -4.93 8.56
CA ILE A 112 8.53 -5.59 7.32
C ILE A 112 9.26 -6.93 7.17
N MET A 113 10.57 -6.96 7.40
CA MET A 113 11.37 -8.19 7.34
C MET A 113 10.83 -9.26 8.30
N LEU A 114 10.55 -8.91 9.56
CA LEU A 114 9.95 -9.82 10.53
C LEU A 114 8.57 -10.30 10.09
N THR A 115 7.80 -9.44 9.41
CA THR A 115 6.50 -9.80 8.85
C THR A 115 6.65 -10.83 7.74
N VAL A 116 7.58 -10.63 6.79
CA VAL A 116 7.90 -11.61 5.74
C VAL A 116 8.29 -12.93 6.38
N HIS A 117 9.24 -12.91 7.33
CA HIS A 117 9.75 -14.12 7.98
C HIS A 117 8.66 -14.94 8.69
N ARG A 118 7.71 -14.28 9.36
CA ARG A 118 6.67 -14.97 10.14
C ARG A 118 5.43 -15.35 9.33
N ARG A 119 5.07 -14.52 8.34
CA ARG A 119 3.82 -14.66 7.57
C ARG A 119 4.02 -15.22 6.16
N GLY A 120 5.27 -15.35 5.72
CA GLY A 120 5.63 -15.84 4.39
C GLY A 120 5.62 -14.77 3.30
N VAL A 121 4.89 -13.66 3.48
CA VAL A 121 4.80 -12.57 2.51
C VAL A 121 4.49 -11.24 3.21
N ALA A 122 5.01 -10.14 2.66
CA ALA A 122 4.61 -8.80 3.07
C ALA A 122 4.55 -7.84 1.87
N VAL A 123 3.66 -6.85 1.95
CA VAL A 123 3.63 -5.73 1.02
C VAL A 123 4.67 -4.71 1.46
N VAL A 124 5.60 -4.39 0.57
CA VAL A 124 6.67 -3.41 0.82
C VAL A 124 6.18 -1.99 0.52
N GLY A 125 5.35 -1.84 -0.52
CA GLY A 125 4.79 -0.55 -0.92
C GLY A 125 3.91 -0.66 -2.15
N VAL A 126 3.24 0.45 -2.48
CA VAL A 126 2.36 0.58 -3.65
C VAL A 126 2.93 1.62 -4.59
N PHE A 127 3.13 1.26 -5.85
CA PHE A 127 3.77 2.10 -6.86
C PHE A 127 2.98 2.05 -8.18
N SER A 128 3.29 2.95 -9.12
CA SER A 128 2.84 2.77 -10.50
C SER A 128 3.53 1.55 -11.12
N PHE A 129 2.93 0.98 -12.17
CA PHE A 129 3.49 -0.18 -12.87
C PHE A 129 4.99 -0.04 -13.21
N GLU A 130 5.39 1.04 -13.88
CA GLU A 130 6.77 1.25 -14.34
C GLU A 130 7.77 1.32 -13.17
N VAL A 131 7.36 1.94 -12.06
CA VAL A 131 8.20 2.05 -10.86
C VAL A 131 8.27 0.71 -10.12
N ALA A 132 7.14 0.00 -10.01
CA ALA A 132 7.08 -1.32 -9.39
C ALA A 132 7.97 -2.31 -10.15
N GLU A 133 7.83 -2.38 -11.48
CA GLU A 133 8.62 -3.27 -12.35
C GLU A 133 10.12 -3.01 -12.18
N THR A 134 10.52 -1.74 -12.28
CA THR A 134 11.93 -1.35 -12.13
C THR A 134 12.48 -1.74 -10.75
N LYS A 135 11.73 -1.49 -9.67
CA LYS A 135 12.16 -1.84 -8.31
C LYS A 135 12.26 -3.35 -8.11
N VAL A 136 11.29 -4.12 -8.61
CA VAL A 136 11.31 -5.59 -8.55
C VAL A 136 12.56 -6.12 -9.26
N THR A 137 12.82 -5.69 -10.50
CA THR A 137 14.01 -6.10 -11.24
C THR A 137 15.30 -5.76 -10.49
N GLN A 138 15.44 -4.53 -9.98
CA GLN A 138 16.62 -4.12 -9.22
C GLN A 138 16.87 -4.98 -7.97
N VAL A 139 15.82 -5.31 -7.23
CA VAL A 139 15.91 -6.17 -6.03
C VAL A 139 16.32 -7.59 -6.41
N MET A 140 15.69 -8.15 -7.44
CA MET A 140 15.98 -9.50 -7.92
C MET A 140 17.42 -9.62 -8.43
N ASP A 141 17.88 -8.65 -9.22
CA ASP A 141 19.25 -8.62 -9.75
C ASP A 141 20.28 -8.51 -8.61
N TYR A 142 19.99 -7.68 -7.60
CA TYR A 142 20.86 -7.53 -6.43
C TYR A 142 20.92 -8.80 -5.59
N ALA A 143 19.78 -9.46 -5.34
CA ALA A 143 19.73 -10.74 -4.66
C ALA A 143 20.52 -11.83 -5.39
N GLN A 144 20.38 -11.89 -6.72
CA GLN A 144 21.11 -12.87 -7.53
C GLN A 144 22.63 -12.64 -7.50
N GLN A 145 23.08 -11.38 -7.59
CA GLN A 145 24.50 -11.03 -7.48
C GLN A 145 25.11 -11.40 -6.12
N HIS A 146 24.30 -11.36 -5.06
CA HIS A 146 24.68 -11.76 -3.71
C HIS A 146 24.38 -13.23 -3.39
N GLN A 147 23.95 -14.02 -4.38
CA GLN A 147 23.67 -15.46 -4.25
C GLN A 147 22.56 -15.79 -3.24
N HIS A 148 21.55 -14.91 -3.13
CA HIS A 148 20.37 -15.12 -2.31
C HIS A 148 19.14 -15.43 -3.17
N PRO A 149 18.31 -16.43 -2.81
CA PRO A 149 17.12 -16.80 -3.57
C PRO A 149 15.90 -15.89 -3.30
N LEU A 150 16.12 -14.69 -2.73
CA LEU A 150 15.08 -13.74 -2.36
C LEU A 150 14.13 -13.47 -3.54
N GLN A 151 12.83 -13.58 -3.28
CA GLN A 151 11.80 -13.31 -4.27
C GLN A 151 11.07 -12.00 -3.99
N CYS A 152 10.99 -11.18 -5.03
CA CYS A 152 10.26 -9.91 -5.07
C CYS A 152 9.32 -9.95 -6.28
N THR A 153 8.04 -9.65 -6.08
CA THR A 153 7.02 -9.68 -7.13
C THR A 153 6.11 -8.46 -7.04
N MET A 154 5.23 -8.29 -8.03
CA MET A 154 4.21 -7.23 -8.01
C MET A 154 2.84 -7.75 -8.44
N GLU A 155 1.78 -7.27 -7.80
CA GLU A 155 0.39 -7.56 -8.15
C GLU A 155 -0.40 -6.26 -8.31
N LYS A 156 -1.45 -6.30 -9.14
CA LYS A 156 -2.34 -5.15 -9.32
C LYS A 156 -3.13 -4.90 -8.03
N GLU A 157 -3.21 -3.64 -7.60
CA GLU A 157 -3.95 -3.25 -6.38
C GLU A 157 -5.45 -3.55 -6.44
#